data_AF-A0A7X9KLV5-F1
#
_entry.id   AF-A0A7X9KLV5-F1
#
_cell.length_a   1.000
_cell.length_b   1.000
_cell.length_c   1.000
_cell.angle_alpha   90.00
_cell.angle_beta   90.00
_cell.angle_gamma   90.00
#
_symmetry.space_group_name_H-M   'P 1'
#
loop_
_entity.id
_entity.type
_entity.pdbx_description
1 polymer ?
#
loop_
_entity_poly.entity_id
_entity_poly.type
_entity_poly.pdbx_seq_one_letter_code
_entity_poly.pdbx_strand_id
1 'polypeptide(L)' 'MLDEPTAGLDSATEDDVMRALRAEAARGAAVLLVSHRPAALTAADRVVRLP' A
#
# COMPACT_ATOMS: atom_id res chain seq x y z
N MET A 1 5.13 -8.90 1.06
CA MET A 1 3.74 -9.08 0.61
C MET A 1 2.86 -8.79 1.80
N LEU A 2 1.92 -7.87 1.64
CA LEU A 2 1.02 -7.45 2.71
C LEU A 2 -0.42 -7.63 2.23
N ASP A 3 -1.24 -8.21 3.09
CA ASP A 3 -2.67 -8.40 2.86
C ASP A 3 -3.44 -7.42 3.74
N GLU A 4 -4.17 -6.51 3.11
CA GLU A 4 -4.92 -5.41 3.74
C GLU A 4 -4.20 -4.69 4.91
N PRO A 5 -2.95 -4.21 4.75
CA PRO A 5 -2.16 -3.64 5.86
C PRO A 5 -2.69 -2.33 6.43
N THR A 6 -3.71 -1.74 5.83
CA THR A 6 -4.34 -0.49 6.28
C THR A 6 -5.79 -0.70 6.76
N ALA A 7 -6.21 -1.97 6.92
CA ALA A 7 -7.53 -2.30 7.43
C ALA A 7 -7.68 -1.85 8.90
N GLY A 8 -8.79 -1.18 9.20
CA GLY A 8 -9.11 -0.71 10.55
C GLY A 8 -8.26 0.47 11.05
N LEU A 9 -7.37 1.03 10.23
CA LEU A 9 -6.61 2.22 10.56
C LEU A 9 -7.41 3.49 10.26
N ASP A 10 -7.22 4.51 11.07
CA ASP A 10 -7.59 5.87 10.69
C ASP A 10 -6.73 6.38 9.52
N SER A 11 -7.16 7.49 8.91
CA SER A 11 -6.50 8.03 7.72
C SER A 11 -5.06 8.47 7.97
N ALA A 12 -4.76 8.99 9.17
CA ALA A 12 -3.41 9.47 9.47
C ALA A 12 -2.43 8.29 9.61
N THR A 13 -2.85 7.24 10.30
CA THR A 13 -2.06 6.03 10.49
C THR A 13 -1.90 5.26 9.17
N GLU A 14 -2.93 5.23 8.33
CA GLU A 14 -2.83 4.70 6.97
C GLU A 14 -1.77 5.44 6.14
N ASP A 15 -1.77 6.77 6.16
CA ASP A 15 -0.79 7.57 5.43
C ASP A 15 0.64 7.28 5.89
N ASP A 16 0.86 7.07 7.19
CA ASP A 16 2.15 6.70 7.74
C ASP A 16 2.61 5.31 7.29
N VAL A 17 1.71 4.32 7.30
CA VAL A 17 2.00 2.97 6.77
C VAL A 17 2.36 3.04 5.29
N MET A 18 1.56 3.76 4.49
CA MET A 18 1.82 3.91 3.06
C MET A 18 3.14 4.63 2.77
N ARG A 19 3.52 5.62 3.58
CA ARG A 19 4.80 6.31 3.48
C ARG A 19 5.97 5.39 3.78
N ALA A 20 5.87 4.55 4.81
CA ALA A 20 6.88 3.56 5.14
C ALA A 20 7.06 2.54 4.01
N LEU A 21 5.96 1.98 3.48
CA LEU A 21 6.01 1.04 2.36
C LEU A 21 6.66 1.64 1.10
N ARG A 22 6.37 2.91 0.79
CA ARG A 22 7.04 3.63 -0.31
C ARG A 22 8.53 3.81 -0.07
N ALA A 23 8.94 4.11 1.16
CA ALA A 23 10.35 4.26 1.50
C ALA A 23 11.10 2.93 1.30
N GLU A 24 10.51 1.80 1.68
CA GLU A 24 11.07 0.48 1.42
C GLU A 24 11.21 0.20 -0.08
N ALA A 25 10.18 0.50 -0.86
CA ALA A 25 10.23 0.36 -2.31
C ALA A 25 11.35 1.21 -2.93
N ALA A 26 11.53 2.45 -2.46
CA ALA A 26 12.61 3.34 -2.89
C ALA A 26 14.01 2.81 -2.55
N ARG A 27 14.14 1.95 -1.52
CA ARG A 27 15.40 1.25 -1.19
C ARG A 27 15.64 -0.01 -2.04
N GLY A 28 14.77 -0.29 -3.01
CA GLY A 28 14.87 -1.44 -3.91
C GLY A 28 14.08 -2.67 -3.46
N ALA A 29 13.26 -2.57 -2.42
CA ALA A 29 12.38 -3.67 -2.03
C ALA A 29 11.22 -3.82 -3.00
N ALA A 30 10.87 -5.07 -3.35
CA ALA A 30 9.61 -5.34 -4.02
C ALA A 30 8.46 -5.34 -3.00
N VAL A 31 7.53 -4.40 -3.14
CA VAL A 31 6.34 -4.29 -2.29
C VAL A 31 5.11 -4.75 -3.08
N LEU A 32 4.45 -5.81 -2.61
CA LEU A 32 3.16 -6.27 -3.12
C LEU A 32 2.10 -6.01 -2.05
N LEU A 33 1.08 -5.25 -2.44
CA LEU A 33 -0.04 -4.83 -1.62
C LEU A 33 -1.34 -5.39 -2.20
N VAL A 34 -2.11 -6.10 -1.37
CA VAL A 34 -3.49 -6.48 -1.67
C VAL A 34 -4.40 -5.52 -0.90
N SER A 35 -5.25 -4.77 -1.63
CA SER A 35 -6.16 -3.81 -1.03
C SER A 35 -7.34 -3.52 -1.95
N HIS A 36 -8.50 -3.28 -1.34
CA HIS A 36 -9.69 -2.77 -2.01
C HIS A 36 -9.86 -1.24 -1.85
N ARG A 37 -8.89 -0.56 -1.20
CA ARG A 37 -8.99 0.87 -0.86
C ARG A 37 -8.43 1.78 -1.96
N PRO A 38 -9.15 2.86 -2.36
CA PRO A 38 -8.65 3.79 -3.40
C PRO A 38 -7.30 4.44 -3.09
N ALA A 39 -7.03 4.80 -1.83
CA ALA A 39 -5.78 5.43 -1.42
C ALA A 39 -4.55 4.55 -1.74
N ALA A 40 -4.64 3.26 -1.42
CA ALA A 40 -3.62 2.28 -1.77
C ALA A 40 -3.39 2.18 -3.29
N LEU A 41 -4.46 2.23 -4.09
CA LEU A 41 -4.38 2.18 -5.55
C LEU A 41 -3.68 3.41 -6.13
N THR A 42 -3.98 4.61 -5.61
CA THR A 42 -3.30 5.85 -6.04
C THR A 42 -1.82 5.86 -5.70
N ALA A 43 -1.42 5.04 -4.72
CA ALA A 43 -0.05 4.99 -4.27
C ALA A 43 0.84 3.98 -5.00
N ALA A 44 0.23 3.03 -5.71
CA ALA A 44 0.94 1.95 -6.37
C ALA A 44 1.55 2.39 -7.70
N ASP A 45 2.78 1.93 -7.99
CA ASP A 45 3.41 2.12 -9.30
C ASP A 45 2.69 1.31 -10.40
N ARG A 46 2.11 0.17 -10.02
CA ARG A 46 1.36 -0.73 -10.89
C ARG A 46 0.15 -1.29 -10.15
N VAL A 47 -0.98 -1.31 -10.83
CA VAL A 47 -2.23 -1.90 -10.32
C VAL A 47 -2.60 -3.11 -11.18
N VAL A 48 -2.79 -4.27 -10.54
CA VAL A 48 -3.34 -5.48 -11.17
C VAL A 48 -4.73 -5.70 -10.61
N ARG A 49 -5.73 -5.76 -11.49
CA ARG A 49 -7.11 -6.09 -11.12
C ARG A 49 -7.34 -7.57 -11.33
N LEU A 50 -7.79 -8.26 -10.30
CA LEU A 50 -8.20 -9.65 -10.36
C LEU A 50 -9.73 -9.71 -10.59
N PRO A 51 -10.23 -10.71 -11.35
CA PRO A 51 -11.65 -10.90 -11.61
C PRO A 51 -12.45 -11.31 -10.38
#